data_AF-A0A7S0Q2I5-F1
#
_entry.id   AF-A0A7S0Q2I5-F1
#
_cell.length_a   1.000
_cell.length_b   1.000
_cell.length_c   1.000
_cell.angle_alpha   90.00
_cell.angle_beta   90.00
_cell.angle_gamma   90.00
#
_symmetry.space_group_name_H-M   'P 1'
#
loop_
_entity.id
_entity.type
_entity.pdbx_description
1 polymer ?
#
loop_
_entity_poly.entity_id
_entity_poly.type
_entity_poly.pdbx_seq_one_letter_code
_entity_poly.pdbx_strand_id
1 'polypeptide(L)'
;MAKRKRRADGDESLAQRKKRAGSAGRNSISEQRGPPVVESSGMLSGGVSDEWQTTRRSWEAVSDLFKPWKGRRVWMPFYYDGQCANHLRSCGFDQVVHRADDDFFLRVRDTKFLKKVDLIWDNPPYTSPETKEAVLRALATSGKPFAMLLPISVLHVAFVRSILDMSQVQVIIPRRVFVCKREGPEVPFKYLCWLCYRLGLKRDLYFLSDTDDDADS
;
A
#
# COMPACT_ATOMS: atom_id res chain seq x y z
N MET A 1 32.21 81.67 47.86
CA MET A 1 33.05 80.68 48.61
C MET A 1 32.24 79.38 48.63
N ALA A 2 32.64 78.20 48.17
CA ALA A 2 33.95 77.58 47.91
C ALA A 2 33.96 76.83 46.56
N LYS A 3 35.17 76.48 46.12
CA LYS A 3 35.59 76.00 44.79
C LYS A 3 35.55 74.46 44.64
N ARG A 4 35.46 74.04 43.37
CA ARG A 4 35.96 72.79 42.74
C ARG A 4 35.15 71.51 43.05
N LYS A 5 34.92 70.60 42.10
CA LYS A 5 35.93 69.95 41.24
C LYS A 5 35.25 69.25 40.04
N ARG A 6 35.77 69.48 38.83
CA ARG A 6 35.49 68.67 37.62
C ARG A 6 36.13 67.28 37.76
N ARG A 7 35.49 66.26 37.17
CA ARG A 7 35.99 64.97 36.66
C ARG A 7 34.76 64.25 36.10
N ALA A 8 34.76 63.45 35.05
CA ALA A 8 35.60 63.22 33.88
C ALA A 8 34.78 62.19 33.09
N ASP A 9 34.65 62.37 31.77
CA ASP A 9 34.10 61.37 30.87
C ASP A 9 34.87 60.04 31.01
N GLY A 10 34.11 58.96 31.14
CA GLY A 10 34.60 57.59 31.28
C GLY A 10 33.91 56.71 30.24
N ASP A 11 34.62 56.54 29.13
CA ASP A 11 34.39 55.64 28.00
C ASP A 11 34.11 54.20 28.46
N GLU A 12 32.85 53.75 28.37
CA GLU A 12 32.50 52.34 28.58
C GLU A 12 32.74 51.56 27.28
N SER A 13 33.79 50.74 27.30
CA SER A 13 34.16 49.88 26.17
C SER A 13 33.03 48.93 25.76
N LEU A 14 32.94 48.69 24.43
CA LEU A 14 31.95 47.84 23.76
C LEU A 14 31.83 46.40 24.33
N ALA A 15 32.80 45.95 25.12
CA ALA A 15 32.83 44.63 25.75
C ALA A 15 31.94 44.53 27.02
N GLN A 16 31.61 45.64 27.68
CA GLN A 16 30.73 45.65 28.87
C GLN A 16 29.25 45.82 28.55
N ARG A 17 28.90 46.35 27.37
CA ARG A 17 27.50 46.37 26.87
C ARG A 17 26.97 45.00 26.41
N LYS A 18 27.84 44.03 26.08
CA LYS A 18 27.44 42.68 25.63
C LYS A 18 27.20 41.65 26.74
N LYS A 19 27.43 41.99 28.02
CA LYS A 19 27.23 41.06 29.17
C LYS A 19 26.05 41.38 30.10
N ARG A 20 25.22 42.38 29.76
CA ARG A 20 23.97 42.70 30.49
C ARG A 20 22.68 42.55 29.66
N ALA A 21 22.77 41.90 28.50
CA ALA A 21 21.62 41.34 27.79
C ALA A 21 21.45 39.85 28.18
N GLY A 22 21.24 39.61 29.46
CA GLY A 22 20.96 38.29 30.03
C GLY A 22 19.71 38.39 30.87
N SER A 23 18.54 38.33 30.23
CA SER A 23 17.24 37.93 30.79
C SER A 23 16.14 38.25 29.78
N ALA A 24 16.00 37.39 28.78
CA ALA A 24 14.76 37.22 28.01
C ALA A 24 14.85 35.84 27.37
N GLY A 25 14.55 34.80 28.16
CA GLY A 25 14.38 33.45 27.64
C GLY A 25 13.25 33.49 26.61
N ARG A 26 13.64 33.48 25.33
CA ARG A 26 12.70 33.39 24.22
C ARG A 26 12.04 32.03 24.30
N ASN A 27 10.72 32.06 24.39
CA ASN A 27 9.85 31.00 23.90
C ASN A 27 10.24 30.65 22.46
N SER A 28 11.07 29.63 22.28
CA SER A 28 11.04 28.86 21.04
C SER A 28 10.11 27.68 21.30
N ILE A 29 8.83 27.91 21.03
CA ILE A 29 7.90 26.84 20.71
C ILE A 29 8.52 26.14 19.50
N SER A 30 9.23 25.03 19.74
CA SER A 30 9.51 24.10 18.65
C SER A 30 8.16 23.53 18.27
N GLU A 31 7.62 24.02 17.16
CA GLU A 31 6.52 23.39 16.45
C GLU A 31 6.93 21.96 16.08
N GLN A 32 6.70 21.00 16.98
CA GLN A 32 6.51 19.61 16.60
C GLN A 32 5.13 19.53 15.92
N ARG A 33 5.07 20.00 14.67
CA ARG A 33 3.94 19.74 13.77
C ARG A 33 4.10 18.32 13.22
N GLY A 34 3.55 17.37 13.94
CA GLY A 34 3.35 16.02 13.44
C GLY A 34 3.21 15.03 14.59
N PRO A 35 2.25 14.09 14.54
CA PRO A 35 2.25 12.97 15.48
C PRO A 35 3.60 12.25 15.40
N PRO A 36 4.12 11.69 16.51
CA PRO A 36 5.33 10.88 16.46
C PRO A 36 5.13 9.82 15.37
N VAL A 37 6.00 9.85 14.36
CA VAL A 37 6.06 8.78 13.36
C VAL A 37 6.49 7.56 14.13
N VAL A 38 5.54 6.67 14.40
CA VAL A 38 5.84 5.37 15.00
C VAL A 38 6.77 4.67 14.02
N GLU A 39 8.04 4.48 14.40
CA GLU A 39 9.04 3.79 13.57
C GLU A 39 8.67 2.34 13.25
N SER A 40 7.60 1.80 13.84
CA SER A 40 7.03 0.52 13.44
C SER A 40 6.08 0.71 12.27
N SER A 41 6.63 0.85 11.07
CA SER A 41 5.94 0.45 9.85
C SER A 41 5.60 -1.03 9.95
N GLY A 42 4.44 -1.37 10.52
CA GLY A 42 3.82 -2.70 10.48
C GLY A 42 4.78 -3.88 10.45
N MET A 43 5.78 -3.91 11.35
CA MET A 43 6.62 -5.09 11.50
C MET A 43 5.69 -6.20 11.94
N LEU A 44 5.40 -7.13 11.04
CA LEU A 44 5.00 -8.48 11.40
C LEU A 44 6.22 -9.11 12.08
N SER A 45 6.49 -8.73 13.33
CA SER A 45 7.44 -9.42 14.19
C SER A 45 6.76 -10.70 14.66
N GLY A 46 6.89 -11.74 13.85
CA GLY A 46 6.44 -13.10 14.16
C GLY A 46 6.42 -13.90 12.88
N GLY A 47 7.07 -15.07 12.87
CA GLY A 47 7.13 -15.99 11.72
C GLY A 47 5.78 -16.60 11.36
N VAL A 48 4.83 -15.76 10.94
CA VAL A 48 3.55 -16.16 10.41
C VAL A 48 3.74 -16.37 8.92
N SER A 49 3.61 -17.62 8.47
CA SER A 49 3.62 -17.96 7.04
C SER A 49 2.63 -17.07 6.28
N ASP A 50 3.05 -16.47 5.16
CA ASP A 50 2.22 -15.67 4.24
C ASP A 50 1.27 -16.52 3.38
N GLU A 51 1.21 -17.80 3.69
CA GLU A 51 0.36 -18.80 3.04
C GLU A 51 -1.10 -18.66 3.46
N TRP A 52 -1.79 -17.73 2.80
CA TRP A 52 -3.21 -17.48 2.96
C TRP A 52 -3.93 -17.49 1.63
N GLN A 53 -5.06 -18.18 1.61
CA GLN A 53 -6.01 -18.15 0.51
C GLN A 53 -6.99 -17.00 0.69
N THR A 54 -7.20 -16.21 -0.37
CA THR A 54 -8.35 -15.30 -0.45
C THR A 54 -9.61 -16.10 -0.70
N THR A 55 -10.57 -16.01 0.23
CA THR A 55 -11.82 -16.76 0.19
C THR A 55 -12.75 -16.29 -0.92
N ARG A 56 -13.72 -17.13 -1.28
CA ARG A 56 -14.76 -16.81 -2.28
C ARG A 56 -15.46 -15.48 -2.01
N ARG A 57 -15.89 -15.24 -0.77
CA ARG A 57 -16.61 -14.03 -0.40
C ARG A 57 -15.79 -12.76 -0.71
N SER A 58 -14.49 -12.79 -0.46
CA SER A 58 -13.60 -11.67 -0.77
C SER A 58 -13.46 -11.39 -2.26
N TRP A 59 -13.46 -12.45 -3.09
CA TRP A 59 -13.47 -12.31 -4.55
C TRP A 59 -14.82 -11.76 -5.05
N GLU A 60 -15.92 -12.29 -4.52
CA GLU A 60 -17.28 -11.86 -4.88
C GLU A 60 -17.50 -10.38 -4.58
N ALA A 61 -17.04 -9.90 -3.41
CA ALA A 61 -17.19 -8.52 -2.96
C ALA A 61 -16.62 -7.48 -3.94
N VAL A 62 -15.61 -7.85 -4.74
CA VAL A 62 -14.99 -6.94 -5.72
C VAL A 62 -15.35 -7.29 -7.17
N SER A 63 -15.90 -8.49 -7.42
CA SER A 63 -16.12 -9.05 -8.76
C SER A 63 -16.93 -8.14 -9.69
N ASP A 64 -17.87 -7.37 -9.12
CA ASP A 64 -18.72 -6.44 -9.84
C ASP A 64 -17.95 -5.30 -10.52
N LEU A 65 -16.88 -4.81 -9.88
CA LEU A 65 -16.00 -3.80 -10.47
C LEU A 65 -15.16 -4.36 -11.63
N PHE A 66 -14.98 -5.68 -11.67
CA PHE A 66 -14.22 -6.39 -12.68
C PHE A 66 -15.09 -7.03 -13.78
N LYS A 67 -16.41 -6.78 -13.80
CA LYS A 67 -17.34 -7.28 -14.83
C LYS A 67 -16.85 -7.13 -16.29
N PRO A 68 -16.21 -6.02 -16.71
CA PRO A 68 -15.68 -5.88 -18.08
C PRO A 68 -14.59 -6.88 -18.47
N TRP A 69 -14.00 -7.57 -17.49
CA TRP A 69 -12.99 -8.61 -17.67
C TRP A 69 -13.57 -10.03 -17.73
N LYS A 70 -14.89 -10.21 -17.58
CA LYS A 70 -15.55 -11.51 -17.80
C LYS A 70 -15.36 -11.95 -19.25
N GLY A 71 -15.10 -13.25 -19.43
CA GLY A 71 -14.74 -13.83 -20.73
C GLY A 71 -13.32 -13.52 -21.21
N ARG A 72 -12.56 -12.65 -20.52
CA ARG A 72 -11.16 -12.36 -20.82
C ARG A 72 -10.24 -13.28 -20.03
N ARG A 73 -9.02 -13.49 -20.55
CA ARG A 73 -8.06 -14.39 -19.93
C ARG A 73 -7.37 -13.72 -18.73
N VAL A 74 -7.75 -14.15 -17.53
CA VAL A 74 -7.19 -13.68 -16.26
C VAL A 74 -6.09 -14.62 -15.80
N TRP A 75 -4.92 -14.08 -15.47
CA TRP A 75 -3.81 -14.85 -14.91
C TRP A 75 -3.65 -14.57 -13.41
N MET A 76 -3.62 -15.64 -12.63
CA MET A 76 -3.39 -15.66 -11.19
C MET A 76 -2.04 -16.34 -10.92
N PRO A 77 -0.93 -15.58 -10.83
CA PRO A 77 0.42 -16.14 -10.72
C PRO A 77 0.80 -16.79 -9.39
N PHE A 78 0.06 -16.58 -8.30
CA PHE A 78 0.47 -17.01 -6.96
C PHE A 78 -0.37 -18.19 -6.47
N TYR A 79 0.12 -19.41 -6.71
CA TYR A 79 -0.69 -20.64 -6.64
C TYR A 79 -1.25 -21.00 -5.25
N TYR A 80 -0.41 -20.97 -4.22
CA TYR A 80 -0.72 -21.51 -2.88
C TYR A 80 -1.30 -22.94 -2.91
N ASP A 81 -2.63 -23.10 -2.88
CA ASP A 81 -3.34 -24.38 -2.94
C ASP A 81 -4.30 -24.53 -4.14
N GLY A 82 -4.36 -23.51 -5.02
CA GLY A 82 -5.13 -23.54 -6.25
C GLY A 82 -6.63 -23.17 -6.14
N GLN A 83 -7.24 -23.09 -4.94
CA GLN A 83 -8.71 -22.91 -4.86
C GLN A 83 -9.18 -21.50 -5.26
N CYS A 84 -8.31 -20.49 -5.20
CA CYS A 84 -8.62 -19.12 -5.65
C CYS A 84 -9.14 -19.10 -7.10
N ALA A 85 -8.64 -19.98 -7.96
CA ALA A 85 -9.15 -20.08 -9.33
C ALA A 85 -10.60 -20.60 -9.39
N ASN A 86 -10.99 -21.50 -8.51
CA ASN A 86 -12.37 -21.99 -8.42
C ASN A 86 -13.30 -20.90 -7.89
N HIS A 87 -12.85 -20.14 -6.90
CA HIS A 87 -13.58 -18.98 -6.39
C HIS A 87 -13.81 -17.95 -7.48
N LEU A 88 -12.77 -17.57 -8.23
CA LEU A 88 -12.89 -16.58 -9.27
C LEU A 88 -13.78 -17.07 -10.44
N ARG A 89 -13.68 -18.35 -10.82
CA ARG A 89 -14.61 -18.98 -11.78
C ARG A 89 -16.06 -18.93 -11.29
N SER A 90 -16.31 -19.19 -10.01
CA SER A 90 -17.67 -19.09 -9.44
C SER A 90 -18.25 -17.67 -9.48
N CYS A 91 -17.39 -16.64 -9.58
CA CYS A 91 -17.80 -15.25 -9.81
C CYS A 91 -18.10 -14.93 -11.29
N GLY A 92 -17.98 -15.91 -12.19
CA GLY A 92 -18.24 -15.79 -13.63
C GLY A 92 -17.03 -15.39 -14.48
N PHE A 93 -15.81 -15.67 -14.02
CA PHE A 93 -14.58 -15.52 -14.81
C PHE A 93 -14.09 -16.90 -15.27
N ASP A 94 -14.56 -17.35 -16.43
CA ASP A 94 -14.31 -18.74 -16.86
C ASP A 94 -12.87 -18.99 -17.37
N GLN A 95 -12.22 -17.94 -17.90
CA GLN A 95 -10.91 -18.00 -18.56
C GLN A 95 -9.74 -17.73 -17.59
N VAL A 96 -9.72 -18.42 -16.44
CA VAL A 96 -8.69 -18.26 -15.39
C VAL A 96 -7.52 -19.22 -15.61
N VAL A 97 -6.31 -18.64 -15.71
CA VAL A 97 -5.03 -19.35 -15.70
C VAL A 97 -4.44 -19.31 -14.30
N HIS A 98 -4.27 -20.46 -13.68
CA HIS A 98 -3.67 -20.61 -12.36
C HIS A 98 -3.03 -21.99 -12.27
N ARG A 99 -1.69 -22.06 -12.21
CA ARG A 99 -0.93 -23.29 -12.35
C ARG A 99 0.12 -23.41 -11.25
N ALA A 100 0.30 -24.60 -10.71
CA ALA A 100 1.22 -24.86 -9.60
C ALA A 100 2.70 -24.74 -10.00
N ASP A 101 3.00 -25.00 -11.27
CA ASP A 101 4.35 -25.06 -11.84
C ASP A 101 4.79 -23.74 -12.50
N ASP A 102 3.93 -22.72 -12.54
CA ASP A 102 4.29 -21.42 -13.10
C ASP A 102 5.14 -20.63 -12.08
N ASP A 103 6.42 -20.41 -12.39
CA ASP A 103 7.24 -19.40 -11.72
C ASP A 103 6.85 -18.00 -12.22
N PHE A 104 6.42 -17.12 -11.32
CA PHE A 104 5.97 -15.76 -11.68
C PHE A 104 7.03 -14.97 -12.46
N PHE A 105 8.29 -14.95 -11.99
CA PHE A 105 9.35 -14.11 -12.58
C PHE A 105 9.80 -14.63 -13.95
N LEU A 106 9.72 -15.93 -14.19
CA LEU A 106 9.94 -16.50 -15.52
C LEU A 106 8.73 -16.26 -16.43
N ARG A 107 7.52 -16.53 -15.93
CA ARG A 107 6.29 -16.51 -16.72
C ARG A 107 5.88 -15.10 -17.14
N VAL A 108 6.08 -14.10 -16.29
CA VAL A 108 5.80 -12.68 -16.61
C VAL A 108 6.75 -12.12 -17.69
N ARG A 109 7.84 -12.83 -18.02
CA ARG A 109 8.75 -12.47 -19.11
C ARG A 109 8.46 -13.23 -20.41
N ASP A 110 7.62 -14.26 -20.35
CA ASP A 110 7.19 -15.00 -21.54
C ASP A 110 6.20 -14.16 -22.36
N THR A 111 6.74 -13.48 -23.38
CA THR A 111 5.94 -12.63 -24.27
C THR A 111 4.87 -13.41 -25.05
N LYS A 112 5.10 -14.69 -25.37
CA LYS A 112 4.10 -15.52 -26.08
C LYS A 112 2.93 -15.85 -25.17
N PHE A 113 3.21 -16.15 -23.91
CA PHE A 113 2.18 -16.34 -22.90
C PHE A 113 1.43 -15.03 -22.62
N LEU A 114 2.15 -13.96 -22.30
CA LEU A 114 1.55 -12.68 -21.94
C LEU A 114 0.70 -12.08 -23.07
N LYS A 115 1.03 -12.31 -24.34
CA LYS A 115 0.17 -11.89 -25.47
C LYS A 115 -1.27 -12.41 -25.36
N LYS A 116 -1.47 -13.55 -24.69
CA LYS A 116 -2.79 -14.14 -24.48
C LYS A 116 -3.46 -13.71 -23.18
N VAL A 117 -2.73 -13.10 -22.24
CA VAL A 117 -3.25 -12.65 -20.95
C VAL A 117 -3.83 -11.26 -21.09
N ASP A 118 -5.06 -11.06 -20.62
CA ASP A 118 -5.72 -9.77 -20.65
C ASP A 118 -5.56 -9.00 -19.34
N LEU A 119 -5.58 -9.70 -18.20
CA LEU A 119 -5.48 -9.15 -16.85
C LEU A 119 -4.64 -10.07 -15.95
N ILE A 120 -3.82 -9.48 -15.08
CA ILE A 120 -3.16 -10.20 -13.98
C ILE A 120 -3.84 -9.81 -12.68
N TRP A 121 -4.45 -10.76 -11.96
CA TRP A 121 -5.25 -10.42 -10.77
C TRP A 121 -5.11 -11.49 -9.69
N ASP A 122 -4.51 -11.13 -8.55
CA ASP A 122 -4.20 -12.13 -7.52
C ASP A 122 -3.91 -11.54 -6.12
N ASN A 123 -3.71 -12.42 -5.15
CA ASN A 123 -3.20 -12.14 -3.81
C ASN A 123 -1.75 -12.64 -3.66
N PRO A 124 -0.73 -11.78 -3.87
CA PRO A 124 0.67 -12.17 -3.74
C PRO A 124 1.08 -12.48 -2.29
N PRO A 125 2.14 -13.29 -2.08
CA PRO A 125 2.77 -13.43 -0.77
C PRO A 125 3.42 -12.10 -0.33
N TYR A 126 3.30 -11.75 0.96
CA TYR A 126 3.73 -10.45 1.50
C TYR A 126 5.11 -10.44 2.18
N THR A 127 5.94 -11.43 1.87
CA THR A 127 7.09 -11.85 2.68
C THR A 127 8.12 -10.78 2.96
N SER A 128 8.49 -9.97 1.96
CA SER A 128 9.44 -8.88 2.20
C SER A 128 9.13 -7.65 1.32
N PRO A 129 9.57 -6.45 1.74
CA PRO A 129 9.53 -5.24 0.89
C PRO A 129 10.20 -5.44 -0.46
N GLU A 130 11.33 -6.15 -0.50
CA GLU A 130 12.11 -6.42 -1.72
C GLU A 130 11.32 -7.30 -2.69
N THR A 131 10.67 -8.36 -2.19
CA THR A 131 9.80 -9.22 -3.02
C THR A 131 8.62 -8.42 -3.58
N LYS A 132 7.98 -7.57 -2.78
CA LYS A 132 6.86 -6.70 -3.23
C LYS A 132 7.32 -5.75 -4.34
N GLU A 133 8.48 -5.11 -4.17
CA GLU A 133 9.04 -4.22 -5.17
C GLU A 133 9.36 -4.98 -6.46
N ALA A 134 10.03 -6.14 -6.37
CA ALA A 134 10.37 -6.97 -7.53
C ALA A 134 9.13 -7.42 -8.31
N VAL A 135 8.07 -7.85 -7.61
CA VAL A 135 6.78 -8.20 -8.21
C VAL A 135 6.18 -7.01 -8.94
N LEU A 136 6.10 -5.84 -8.30
CA LEU A 136 5.53 -4.64 -8.91
C LEU A 136 6.33 -4.14 -10.13
N ARG A 137 7.66 -4.21 -10.10
CA ARG A 137 8.51 -3.89 -11.27
C ARG A 137 8.24 -4.83 -12.44
N ALA A 138 8.12 -6.12 -12.16
CA ALA A 138 7.83 -7.12 -13.19
C ALA A 138 6.43 -6.93 -13.79
N LEU A 139 5.42 -6.67 -12.95
CA LEU A 139 4.06 -6.34 -13.38
C LEU A 139 4.03 -5.06 -14.23
N ALA A 140 4.68 -3.98 -13.79
CA ALA A 140 4.74 -2.72 -14.54
C ALA A 140 5.42 -2.90 -15.92
N THR A 141 6.53 -3.65 -15.95
CA THR A 141 7.31 -3.92 -17.17
C THR A 141 6.55 -4.83 -18.15
N SER A 142 5.66 -5.71 -17.65
CA SER A 142 4.82 -6.56 -18.50
C SER A 142 3.88 -5.77 -19.41
N GLY A 143 3.58 -4.52 -19.06
CA GLY A 143 2.63 -3.66 -19.76
C GLY A 143 1.16 -4.08 -19.62
N LYS A 144 0.88 -5.15 -18.88
CA LYS A 144 -0.48 -5.64 -18.65
C LYS A 144 -1.19 -4.88 -17.53
N PRO A 145 -2.51 -4.69 -17.62
CA PRO A 145 -3.29 -4.23 -16.49
C PRO A 145 -3.24 -5.29 -15.39
N PHE A 146 -3.21 -4.84 -14.13
CA PHE A 146 -3.16 -5.75 -13.00
C PHE A 146 -3.88 -5.24 -11.76
N ALA A 147 -4.31 -6.16 -10.91
CA ALA A 147 -4.81 -5.87 -9.56
C ALA A 147 -4.19 -6.82 -8.54
N MET A 148 -3.50 -6.27 -7.55
CA MET A 148 -2.87 -7.07 -6.48
C MET A 148 -3.48 -6.70 -5.14
N LEU A 149 -3.91 -7.70 -4.38
CA LEU A 149 -4.23 -7.48 -2.98
C LEU A 149 -2.92 -7.18 -2.25
N LEU A 150 -2.85 -6.06 -1.53
CA LEU A 150 -1.64 -5.60 -0.82
C LEU A 150 -2.04 -4.87 0.47
N PRO A 151 -1.13 -4.80 1.48
CA PRO A 151 -1.30 -3.87 2.59
C PRO A 151 -1.50 -2.44 2.08
N ILE A 152 -2.46 -1.71 2.66
CA ILE A 152 -2.79 -0.34 2.25
C ILE A 152 -1.61 0.62 2.40
N SER A 153 -0.67 0.31 3.30
CA SER A 153 0.57 1.07 3.48
C SER A 153 1.41 1.13 2.20
N VAL A 154 1.24 0.20 1.26
CA VAL A 154 1.96 0.20 -0.02
C VAL A 154 1.74 1.49 -0.81
N LEU A 155 0.59 2.16 -0.64
CA LEU A 155 0.26 3.43 -1.29
C LEU A 155 1.17 4.60 -0.85
N HIS A 156 1.81 4.47 0.32
CA HIS A 156 2.72 5.46 0.86
C HIS A 156 4.19 5.19 0.50
N VAL A 157 4.50 3.99 -0.04
CA VAL A 157 5.88 3.59 -0.25
C VAL A 157 6.45 4.24 -1.51
N ALA A 158 7.65 4.84 -1.38
CA ALA A 158 8.29 5.60 -2.43
C ALA A 158 8.51 4.79 -3.73
N PHE A 159 8.82 3.49 -3.64
CA PHE A 159 9.03 2.66 -4.83
C PHE A 159 7.77 2.52 -5.67
N VAL A 160 6.57 2.49 -5.08
CA VAL A 160 5.32 2.35 -5.87
C VAL A 160 5.18 3.54 -6.80
N ARG A 161 5.47 4.74 -6.28
CA ARG A 161 5.40 6.01 -7.02
C ARG A 161 6.49 6.15 -8.07
N SER A 162 7.60 5.43 -7.93
CA SER A 162 8.68 5.43 -8.94
C SER A 162 8.51 4.34 -10.00
N ILE A 163 7.73 3.30 -9.71
CA ILE A 163 7.46 2.19 -10.63
C ILE A 163 6.20 2.44 -11.46
N LEU A 164 5.14 2.95 -10.83
CA LEU A 164 3.84 3.11 -11.46
C LEU A 164 3.57 4.57 -11.81
N ASP A 165 2.96 4.76 -12.98
CA ASP A 165 2.30 6.02 -13.30
C ASP A 165 1.06 6.18 -12.42
N MET A 166 1.14 7.08 -11.44
CA MET A 166 0.07 7.29 -10.46
C MET A 166 -1.24 7.77 -11.09
N SER A 167 -1.23 8.32 -12.32
CA SER A 167 -2.47 8.68 -13.03
C SER A 167 -3.27 7.47 -13.53
N GLN A 168 -2.65 6.29 -13.54
CA GLN A 168 -3.25 5.01 -13.96
C GLN A 168 -3.52 4.08 -12.78
N VAL A 169 -3.20 4.52 -11.55
CA VAL A 169 -3.42 3.74 -10.33
C VAL A 169 -4.84 3.97 -9.83
N GLN A 170 -5.52 2.88 -9.52
CA GLN A 170 -6.85 2.87 -8.92
C GLN A 170 -6.82 1.96 -7.69
N VAL A 171 -7.66 2.22 -6.69
CA VAL A 171 -7.63 1.51 -5.42
C VAL A 171 -9.05 1.11 -5.01
N ILE A 172 -9.19 -0.15 -4.63
CA ILE A 172 -10.42 -0.67 -4.02
C ILE A 172 -10.08 -1.03 -2.58
N ILE A 173 -10.73 -0.36 -1.62
CA ILE A 173 -10.55 -0.56 -0.19
C ILE A 173 -11.78 -1.30 0.35
N PRO A 174 -11.69 -2.62 0.52
CA PRO A 174 -12.70 -3.36 1.26
C PRO A 174 -12.59 -3.04 2.75
N ARG A 175 -13.72 -3.12 3.47
CA ARG A 175 -13.74 -2.97 4.93
C ARG A 175 -12.97 -4.10 5.63
N ARG A 176 -13.09 -5.32 5.10
CA ARG A 176 -12.33 -6.50 5.49
C ARG A 176 -12.11 -7.41 4.26
N VAL A 177 -11.04 -8.18 4.28
CA VAL A 177 -10.83 -9.29 3.35
C VAL A 177 -10.79 -10.58 4.16
N PHE A 178 -11.67 -11.51 3.82
CA PHE A 178 -11.70 -12.84 4.41
C PHE A 178 -10.66 -13.74 3.72
N VAL A 179 -9.81 -14.35 4.53
CA VAL A 179 -8.78 -15.31 4.10
C VAL A 179 -8.84 -16.57 4.96
N CYS A 180 -8.29 -17.68 4.48
CA CYS A 180 -8.13 -18.90 5.28
C CYS A 180 -6.76 -19.52 5.03
N LYS A 181 -6.27 -20.31 5.99
CA LYS A 181 -5.21 -21.28 5.71
C LYS A 181 -5.83 -22.52 5.08
N ARG A 182 -5.02 -23.37 4.45
CA ARG A 182 -5.45 -24.68 3.96
C ARG A 182 -6.23 -25.42 5.04
N GLU A 183 -7.49 -25.75 4.74
CA GLU A 183 -8.43 -26.45 5.64
C GLU A 183 -8.72 -25.73 6.97
N GLY A 184 -8.39 -24.45 7.08
CA GLY A 184 -8.63 -23.62 8.27
C GLY A 184 -9.90 -22.77 8.16
N PRO A 185 -10.36 -22.19 9.29
CA PRO A 185 -11.50 -21.28 9.28
C PRO A 185 -11.19 -20.01 8.51
N GLU A 186 -12.23 -19.38 7.95
CA GLU A 186 -12.12 -18.03 7.41
C GLU A 186 -11.90 -17.02 8.54
N VAL A 187 -10.95 -16.11 8.33
CA VAL A 187 -10.63 -15.03 9.25
C VAL A 187 -10.62 -13.70 8.51
N PRO A 188 -11.15 -12.62 9.12
CA PRO A 188 -11.10 -11.30 8.52
C PRO A 188 -9.75 -10.62 8.71
N PHE A 189 -9.17 -10.12 7.64
CA PHE A 189 -8.02 -9.22 7.64
C PHE A 189 -8.44 -7.78 7.33
N LYS A 190 -7.86 -6.83 8.06
CA LYS A 190 -8.02 -5.40 7.84
C LYS A 190 -6.77 -4.82 7.18
N TYR A 191 -6.87 -3.58 6.69
CA TYR A 191 -5.75 -2.82 6.13
C TYR A 191 -5.16 -3.40 4.84
N LEU A 192 -5.96 -4.15 4.08
CA LEU A 192 -5.64 -4.56 2.73
C LEU A 192 -6.43 -3.73 1.72
N CYS A 193 -5.86 -3.53 0.54
CA CYS A 193 -6.53 -2.92 -0.61
C CYS A 193 -6.14 -3.65 -1.89
N TRP A 194 -7.01 -3.61 -2.90
CA TRP A 194 -6.63 -3.99 -4.25
C TRP A 194 -5.95 -2.79 -4.91
N LEU A 195 -4.63 -2.86 -5.05
CA LEU A 195 -3.86 -1.93 -5.87
C LEU A 195 -4.07 -2.30 -7.33
N CYS A 196 -4.79 -1.46 -8.06
CA CYS A 196 -5.13 -1.65 -9.45
C CYS A 196 -4.29 -0.72 -10.33
N TYR A 197 -3.86 -1.21 -11.50
CA TYR A 197 -3.09 -0.44 -12.46
C TYR A 197 -3.63 -0.65 -13.87
N ARG A 198 -4.00 0.44 -14.56
CA ARG A 198 -4.55 0.44 -15.93
C ARG A 198 -5.82 -0.39 -16.13
N LEU A 199 -6.63 -0.54 -15.08
CA LEU A 199 -7.90 -1.28 -15.16
C LEU A 199 -9.00 -0.51 -15.89
N GLY A 200 -8.92 0.83 -15.88
CA GLY A 200 -9.95 1.69 -16.48
C GLY A 200 -11.27 1.65 -15.70
N LEU A 201 -11.21 1.49 -14.37
CA LEU A 201 -12.40 1.63 -13.52
C LEU A 201 -12.96 3.06 -13.63
N LYS A 202 -14.24 3.24 -13.30
CA LYS A 202 -14.92 4.55 -13.40
C LYS A 202 -14.41 5.59 -12.41
N ARG A 203 -13.79 5.17 -11.31
CA ARG A 203 -13.25 6.02 -10.24
C ARG A 203 -11.86 5.52 -9.86
N ASP A 204 -11.06 6.41 -9.28
CA ASP A 204 -9.73 6.03 -8.78
C ASP A 204 -9.77 5.40 -7.39
N LEU A 205 -10.86 5.63 -6.65
CA LEU A 205 -11.02 5.13 -5.29
C LEU A 205 -12.42 4.58 -5.06
N TYR A 206 -12.48 3.35 -4.56
CA TYR A 206 -13.69 2.67 -4.13
C TYR A 206 -13.58 2.26 -2.67
N PHE A 207 -14.57 2.60 -1.87
CA PHE A 207 -14.76 2.06 -0.52
C PHE A 207 -15.92 1.08 -0.57
N LEU A 208 -15.70 -0.16 -0.14
CA LEU A 208 -16.75 -1.18 -0.12
C LEU A 208 -17.33 -1.34 1.27
N SER A 209 -18.65 -1.51 1.36
CA SER A 209 -19.38 -1.87 2.57
C SER A 209 -19.24 -3.36 2.90
N ASP A 210 -19.58 -3.74 4.13
CA ASP A 210 -19.74 -5.15 4.50
C ASP A 210 -21.07 -5.62 3.86
N THR A 211 -21.05 -6.65 3.01
CA THR A 211 -22.25 -7.20 2.33
C THR A 211 -23.25 -7.88 3.29
N ASP A 212 -22.95 -7.95 4.58
CA ASP A 212 -23.81 -8.60 5.58
C ASP A 212 -24.71 -7.60 6.35
N ASP A 213 -24.49 -6.30 6.21
CA ASP A 213 -25.28 -5.29 6.94
C ASP A 213 -26.60 -4.95 6.20
N ASP A 214 -26.75 -5.37 4.94
CA ASP A 214 -27.92 -5.07 4.09
C ASP A 214 -29.00 -6.19 4.12
N ALA A 215 -28.88 -7.18 5.00
CA ALA A 215 -29.92 -8.19 5.20
C ALA A 215 -31.07 -7.72 6.12
N ASP A 216 -30.93 -6.57 6.77
CA ASP A 216 -31.90 -6.00 7.72
C ASP A 216 -32.22 -4.50 7.46
N SER A 217 -32.00 -3.99 6.24
CA SER A 217 -32.34 -2.60 5.84
C SER A 217 -33.52 -2.51 4.88
#